data_AF-A0A6N7WPU5-F1
#
_entry.id   AF-A0A6N7WPU5-F1
#
_cell.length_a   1.000
_cell.length_b   1.000
_cell.length_c   1.000
_cell.angle_alpha   90.00
_cell.angle_beta   90.00
_cell.angle_gamma   90.00
#
_symmetry.space_group_name_H-M   'P 1'
#
loop_
_entity.id
_entity.type
_entity.pdbx_description
1 polymer ?
#
loop_
_entity_poly.entity_id
_entity_poly.type
_entity_poly.pdbx_seq_one_letter_code
_entity_poly.pdbx_strand_id
1 'polypeptide(L)'
;MDNFTIIYKILKALEAAMDFEAFDVSKISHERLGISYERWEKILIMLTKSGYIEGVFYDQCASDYSPKIEQPIQPVITLKGLEYLADNTLMKKAANILKGIKETIPEL
;
A
#
# COMPACT_ATOMS: atom_id res chain seq x y z
N MET A 1 0.22 3.84 -11.84
CA MET A 1 -0.80 3.65 -10.80
C MET A 1 -0.58 4.69 -9.73
N ASP A 2 -1.63 5.33 -9.22
CA ASP A 2 -1.49 6.25 -8.09
C ASP A 2 -1.22 5.48 -6.78
N ASN A 3 -0.69 6.18 -5.77
CA ASN A 3 -0.27 5.57 -4.51
C ASN A 3 -1.46 4.98 -3.73
N PHE A 4 -2.67 5.56 -3.83
CA PHE A 4 -3.83 5.03 -3.10
C PHE A 4 -4.32 3.72 -3.70
N THR A 5 -4.29 3.59 -5.03
CA THR A 5 -4.58 2.30 -5.68
C THR A 5 -3.58 1.21 -5.28
N ILE A 6 -2.30 1.56 -5.14
CA ILE A 6 -1.28 0.62 -4.67
C ILE A 6 -1.55 0.20 -3.21
N ILE A 7 -1.80 1.18 -2.33
CA ILE A 7 -2.11 0.93 -0.91
C ILE A 7 -3.33 0.01 -0.78
N TYR A 8 -4.41 0.29 -1.51
CA TYR A 8 -5.61 -0.54 -1.51
C TYR A 8 -5.30 -1.98 -1.91
N LYS A 9 -4.51 -2.18 -2.98
CA LYS A 9 -4.11 -3.53 -3.42
C LYS A 9 -3.30 -4.28 -2.36
N ILE A 10 -2.37 -3.60 -1.69
CA ILE A 10 -1.57 -4.19 -0.60
C ILE A 10 -2.50 -4.63 0.53
N LEU A 11 -3.34 -3.71 1.04
CA LEU A 11 -4.24 -4.01 2.16
C LEU A 11 -5.24 -5.12 1.81
N LYS A 12 -5.83 -5.11 0.60
CA LYS A 12 -6.70 -6.19 0.14
C LYS A 12 -5.99 -7.54 0.05
N ALA A 13 -4.72 -7.56 -0.36
CA ALA A 13 -3.96 -8.80 -0.42
C ALA A 13 -3.68 -9.36 0.98
N LEU A 14 -3.41 -8.49 1.96
CA LEU A 14 -3.20 -8.88 3.36
C LEU A 14 -4.49 -9.34 4.05
N GLU A 15 -5.61 -8.66 3.81
CA GLU A 15 -6.94 -9.08 4.28
C GLU A 15 -7.28 -10.48 3.74
N ALA A 16 -7.09 -10.71 2.43
CA ALA A 16 -7.31 -12.02 1.82
C ALA A 16 -6.37 -13.11 2.34
N ALA A 17 -5.32 -12.74 3.09
CA ALA A 17 -4.36 -13.66 3.66
C ALA A 17 -4.58 -13.96 5.15
N MET A 18 -5.63 -13.40 5.78
CA MET A 18 -5.88 -13.57 7.22
C MET A 18 -6.16 -15.02 7.64
N ASP A 19 -6.62 -15.87 6.72
CA ASP A 19 -6.88 -17.29 6.96
C ASP A 19 -5.63 -18.19 6.78
N PHE A 20 -4.45 -17.60 6.55
CA PHE A 20 -3.20 -18.32 6.29
C PHE A 20 -2.16 -18.01 7.37
N GLU A 21 -1.34 -19.00 7.72
CA GLU A 21 -0.28 -18.84 8.73
C GLU A 21 0.80 -17.84 8.33
N ALA A 22 1.06 -17.69 7.04
CA ALA A 22 2.09 -16.80 6.51
C ALA A 22 1.66 -16.15 5.21
N PHE A 23 2.07 -14.90 5.03
CA PHE A 23 1.84 -14.15 3.81
C PHE A 23 2.98 -14.31 2.80
N ASP A 24 2.63 -14.66 1.57
CA ASP A 24 3.57 -14.65 0.44
C ASP A 24 3.76 -13.21 -0.06
N VAL A 25 4.88 -12.58 0.34
CA VAL A 25 5.24 -11.20 -0.01
C VAL A 25 5.34 -10.98 -1.53
N SER A 26 5.58 -12.03 -2.32
CA SER A 26 5.60 -11.92 -3.79
C SER A 26 4.24 -11.46 -4.36
N LYS A 27 3.13 -11.68 -3.62
CA LYS A 27 1.79 -11.22 -4.00
C LYS A 27 1.66 -9.69 -4.01
N ILE A 28 2.54 -8.98 -3.31
CA ILE A 28 2.61 -7.51 -3.30
C ILE A 28 3.97 -7.01 -3.78
N SER A 29 4.74 -7.79 -4.55
CA SER A 29 6.04 -7.34 -5.04
C SER A 29 5.94 -6.06 -5.86
N HIS A 30 7.04 -5.30 -5.94
CA HIS A 30 7.05 -4.05 -6.69
C HIS A 30 6.78 -4.28 -8.19
N GLU A 31 7.23 -5.39 -8.76
CA GLU A 31 6.95 -5.78 -10.15
C GLU A 31 5.47 -6.05 -10.36
N ARG A 32 4.83 -6.81 -9.46
CA ARG A 32 3.39 -7.11 -9.55
C ARG A 32 2.54 -5.85 -9.37
N LEU A 33 3.02 -4.89 -8.60
CA LEU A 33 2.37 -3.59 -8.41
C LEU A 33 2.73 -2.56 -9.51
N GLY A 34 3.69 -2.87 -10.39
CA GLY A 34 4.13 -2.00 -11.48
C GLY A 34 4.79 -0.71 -10.99
N ILE A 35 5.59 -0.79 -9.92
CA ILE A 35 6.33 0.33 -9.33
C ILE A 35 7.79 -0.02 -9.08
N SER A 36 8.61 0.99 -8.81
CA SER A 36 10.00 0.76 -8.40
C SER A 36 10.07 0.16 -6.99
N TYR A 37 11.16 -0.54 -6.70
CA TYR A 37 11.44 -1.10 -5.38
C TYR A 37 11.43 -0.01 -4.30
N GLU A 38 12.03 1.15 -4.56
CA GLU A 38 12.12 2.24 -3.60
C GLU A 38 10.75 2.83 -3.25
N ARG A 39 9.83 2.89 -4.22
CA ARG A 39 8.45 3.34 -3.96
C ARG A 39 7.71 2.30 -3.12
N TRP A 40 7.87 1.03 -3.44
CA TRP A 40 7.28 -0.08 -2.70
C TRP A 40 7.74 -0.08 -1.24
N GLU A 41 9.05 0.03 -1.02
CA GLU A 41 9.68 0.09 0.29
C GLU A 41 9.13 1.25 1.14
N LYS A 42 9.09 2.46 0.56
CA LYS A 42 8.53 3.64 1.23
C LYS A 42 7.05 3.50 1.56
N ILE A 43 6.25 2.88 0.68
CA ILE A 43 4.82 2.64 0.92
C ILE A 43 4.63 1.69 2.09
N LEU A 44 5.35 0.56 2.14
CA LEU A 44 5.25 -0.37 3.26
C LEU A 44 5.67 0.28 4.58
N ILE A 45 6.77 1.03 4.59
CA ILE A 45 7.20 1.80 5.78
C ILE A 45 6.14 2.82 6.20
N MET A 46 5.53 3.54 5.26
CA MET A 46 4.44 4.49 5.56
C MET A 46 3.21 3.80 6.15
N LEU A 47 2.82 2.63 5.62
CA LEU A 47 1.69 1.85 6.13
C LEU A 47 1.97 1.37 7.56
N THR A 48 3.18 0.88 7.82
CA THR A 48 3.62 0.48 9.16
C THR A 48 3.61 1.65 10.13
N LYS A 49 4.26 2.76 9.77
CA LYS A 49 4.28 3.99 10.61
C LYS A 49 2.89 4.53 10.92
N SER A 50 1.97 4.39 9.98
CA SER A 50 0.58 4.84 10.14
C SER A 50 -0.30 3.82 10.87
N GLY A 51 0.22 2.64 11.18
CA GLY A 51 -0.48 1.56 11.87
C GLY A 51 -1.52 0.84 11.02
N TYR A 52 -1.44 0.91 9.68
CA TYR A 52 -2.34 0.16 8.78
C TYR A 52 -1.89 -1.29 8.59
N ILE A 53 -0.59 -1.54 8.74
CA ILE A 53 0.03 -2.87 8.74
C ILE A 53 1.04 -2.96 9.89
N GLU A 54 1.42 -4.17 10.24
CA GLU A 54 2.51 -4.49 11.17
C GLU A 54 3.41 -5.61 10.59
N GLY A 55 4.46 -6.03 11.30
CA GLY A 55 5.36 -7.11 10.84
C GLY A 55 6.35 -6.72 9.73
N VAL A 56 6.50 -5.41 9.47
CA VAL A 56 7.55 -4.84 8.61
C VAL A 56 8.49 -4.01 9.48
N PHE A 57 9.72 -4.46 9.62
CA PHE A 57 10.78 -3.75 10.32
C PHE A 57 11.57 -2.89 9.35
N TYR A 58 12.10 -1.77 9.85
CA TYR A 58 12.92 -0.86 9.05
C TYR A 58 13.89 -0.11 9.95
N ASP A 59 15.04 0.23 9.38
CA ASP A 59 16.04 1.08 10.01
C ASP A 59 16.52 2.15 9.01
N GLN A 60 17.26 3.14 9.49
CA GLN A 60 17.86 4.17 8.65
C GLN A 60 19.30 4.46 9.08
N CYS A 61 20.25 4.12 8.21
CA CYS A 61 21.63 4.55 8.38
C CYS A 61 21.78 6.04 8.05
N ALA A 62 22.81 6.69 8.62
CA ALA A 62 23.05 8.13 8.42
C ALA A 62 23.27 8.53 6.94
N SER A 63 23.75 7.61 6.11
CA SER A 63 23.95 7.80 4.67
C SER A 63 22.67 7.65 3.85
N ASP A 64 21.60 7.12 4.43
CA ASP A 64 20.39 6.78 3.70
C ASP A 64 19.50 7.99 3.49
N TYR A 65 19.05 8.18 2.25
CA TYR A 65 18.04 9.19 1.92
C TYR A 65 16.71 8.93 2.64
N SER A 66 16.35 7.67 2.89
CA SER A 66 15.12 7.26 3.57
C SER A 66 15.30 5.92 4.28
N PRO A 67 14.49 5.59 5.29
CA PRO A 67 14.55 4.28 5.94
C PRO A 67 14.39 3.13 4.94
N LYS A 68 15.02 2.00 5.28
CA LYS A 68 15.10 0.77 4.49
C LYS A 68 14.46 -0.38 5.23
N ILE A 69 13.78 -1.25 4.51
CA ILE A 69 13.10 -2.40 5.11
C ILE A 69 14.14 -3.47 5.49
N GLU A 70 13.97 -4.04 6.67
CA GLU A 70 14.74 -5.19 7.13
C GLU A 70 14.02 -6.51 6.82
N GLN A 71 14.80 -7.57 6.62
CA GLN A 71 14.28 -8.93 6.48
C GLN A 71 14.19 -9.61 7.86
N PRO A 72 13.19 -10.50 8.09
CA PRO A 72 12.15 -10.92 7.15
C PRO A 72 10.97 -9.93 7.06
N ILE A 73 10.39 -9.83 5.86
CA ILE A 73 9.17 -9.05 5.61
C ILE A 73 7.95 -9.94 5.86
N GLN A 74 7.23 -9.71 6.96
CA GLN A 74 6.06 -10.50 7.35
C GLN A 74 4.85 -9.61 7.64
N PRO A 75 4.35 -8.87 6.63
CA PRO A 75 3.30 -7.89 6.82
C PRO A 75 1.99 -8.55 7.23
N VAL A 76 1.31 -7.96 8.22
CA VAL A 76 -0.05 -8.33 8.64
C VAL A 76 -0.91 -7.07 8.65
N ILE A 77 -2.17 -7.18 8.22
CA ILE A 77 -3.11 -6.05 8.25
C ILE A 77 -3.62 -5.84 9.68
N THR A 78 -3.74 -4.57 10.09
CA THR A 78 -4.29 -4.21 11.41
C THR A 78 -5.78 -3.89 11.32
N LEU A 79 -6.45 -3.71 12.48
CA LEU A 79 -7.82 -3.18 12.53
C LEU A 79 -7.97 -1.85 11.76
N LYS A 80 -7.00 -0.94 11.91
CA LYS A 80 -7.00 0.34 11.17
C LYS A 80 -6.85 0.14 9.66
N GLY A 81 -6.08 -0.87 9.24
CA GLY A 81 -6.00 -1.28 7.84
C GLY A 81 -7.34 -1.77 7.29
N LEU A 82 -8.07 -2.57 8.07
CA LEU A 82 -9.43 -3.02 7.73
C LEU A 82 -10.43 -1.86 7.67
N GLU A 83 -10.38 -0.94 8.64
CA GLU A 83 -11.19 0.30 8.63
C GLU A 83 -10.93 1.13 7.37
N TYR A 84 -9.67 1.27 6.94
CA TYR A 84 -9.33 1.95 5.69
C TYR A 84 -9.99 1.29 4.47
N LEU A 85 -9.99 -0.05 4.41
CA LEU A 85 -10.65 -0.81 3.34
C LEU A 85 -12.17 -0.63 3.36
N ALA A 86 -12.77 -0.60 4.55
CA ALA A 86 -14.21 -0.44 4.75
C ALA A 86 -14.70 0.98 4.43
N ASP A 87 -14.00 2.01 4.92
CA ASP A 87 -14.48 3.38 4.88
C ASP A 87 -14.44 3.98 3.47
N ASN A 88 -13.49 3.59 2.61
CA ASN A 88 -13.45 3.88 1.16
C ASN A 88 -13.72 5.35 0.75
N THR A 89 -13.74 6.33 1.67
CA THR A 89 -14.15 7.71 1.39
C THR A 89 -13.11 8.44 0.57
N LEU A 90 -11.82 8.13 0.77
CA LEU A 90 -10.72 8.71 -0.01
C LEU A 90 -10.62 8.12 -1.43
N MET A 91 -10.79 6.81 -1.59
CA MET A 91 -10.86 6.14 -2.90
C MET A 91 -12.11 6.54 -3.67
N LYS A 92 -13.29 6.60 -3.02
CA LYS A 92 -14.51 7.17 -3.61
C LYS A 92 -14.29 8.63 -4.04
N LYS A 93 -13.61 9.45 -3.23
CA LYS A 93 -13.26 10.84 -3.60
C LYS A 93 -12.28 10.91 -4.78
N ALA A 94 -11.20 10.13 -4.78
CA ALA A 94 -10.24 10.08 -5.88
C ALA A 94 -10.89 9.58 -7.19
N ALA A 95 -11.72 8.54 -7.11
CA ALA A 95 -12.50 8.05 -8.24
C ALA A 95 -13.48 9.10 -8.77
N ASN A 96 -14.16 9.84 -7.89
CA ASN A 96 -15.04 10.94 -8.29
C ASN A 96 -14.26 12.10 -8.94
N ILE A 97 -13.07 12.44 -8.44
CA ILE A 97 -12.21 13.47 -9.05
C ILE A 97 -11.75 13.02 -10.46
N LEU A 98 -11.30 11.77 -10.61
CA LEU A 98 -10.89 11.22 -11.91
C LEU A 98 -12.06 11.18 -12.91
N LYS A 99 -13.27 10.81 -12.46
CA LYS A 99 -14.48 10.88 -13.29
C LYS A 99 -14.80 12.31 -13.71
N GLY A 100 -14.74 13.27 -12.78
CA GLY A 100 -15.00 14.68 -13.07
C GLY A 100 -14.02 15.29 -14.09
N ILE A 101 -12.74 14.92 -14.04
CA ILE A 101 -11.75 15.37 -15.03
C ILE A 101 -12.08 14.80 -16.42
N LYS A 102 -12.51 13.53 -16.50
CA LYS A 102 -12.90 12.90 -17.76
C LYS A 102 -14.15 13.53 -18.38
N GLU A 103 -15.11 14.00 -17.57
CA GLU A 103 -16.31 14.69 -18.05
C GLU A 103 -16.03 16.13 -18.53
N THR A 104 -14.97 16.78 -18.02
CA THR A 104 -14.58 18.15 -18.44
C THR A 104 -13.74 18.19 -19.72
N ILE A 105 -13.31 17.05 -20.25
CA ILE A 105 -12.69 16.95 -21.58
C ILE A 105 -13.75 16.33 -22.50
N PRO A 106 -14.51 17.13 -23.27
CA PRO A 106 -15.35 16.57 -24.32
C PRO A 106 -14.43 15.82 -25.29
N GLU A 107 -14.76 14.57 -25.59
CA GLU A 107 -14.05 13.75 -26.57
C GLU A 107 -13.87 14.56 -27.87
N LEU A 108 -12.61 14.89 -28.19
CA LEU A 108 -12.16 15.29 -29.52
C LEU A 108 -11.78 14.03 -30.29
#